data_AF-A0A0C3P302-F1
#
_entry.id   AF-A0A0C3P302-F1
#
_cell.length_a   1.000
_cell.length_b   1.000
_cell.length_c   1.000
_cell.angle_alpha   90.00
_cell.angle_beta   90.00
_cell.angle_gamma   90.00
#
_symmetry.space_group_name_H-M   'P 1'
#
loop_
_entity.id
_entity.type
_entity.pdbx_description
1 polymer ?
#
loop_
_entity_poly.entity_id
_entity_poly.type
_entity_poly.pdbx_seq_one_letter_code
_entity_poly.pdbx_strand_id
1 'polypeptide(L)' 'WLDSMAGLHAIPSGALCIMHPKMYLYGQEALMRLRSVAAAQQDEDMQAILPIWNSVYSSMSLMVNQKSPPHKDTNG' A
#
# COMPACT_ATOMS: atom_id res chain seq x y z
N TRP A 1 -11.82 5.08 13.62
CA TRP A 1 -11.39 3.81 13.01
C TRP A 1 -10.65 4.05 11.70
N LEU A 2 -11.27 4.69 10.69
CA LEU A 2 -10.59 5.13 9.46
C LEU A 2 -9.39 6.06 9.70
N ASP A 3 -9.53 7.01 10.64
CA ASP A 3 -8.47 7.97 10.99
C ASP A 3 -7.26 7.28 11.67
N SER A 4 -7.53 6.26 12.50
CA SER A 4 -6.50 5.42 13.12
C SER A 4 -5.75 4.56 12.09
N MET A 5 -6.42 4.16 11.00
CA MET A 5 -5.79 3.44 9.89
C MET A 5 -4.89 4.35 9.05
N ALA A 6 -5.23 5.63 8.87
CA ALA A 6 -4.38 6.57 8.13
C ALA A 6 -2.95 6.66 8.70
N GLY A 7 -2.81 6.68 10.03
CA GLY A 7 -1.50 6.65 10.71
C GLY A 7 -0.73 5.35 10.51
N LEU A 8 -1.42 4.20 10.55
CA LEU A 8 -0.83 2.89 10.28
C LEU A 8 -0.39 2.71 8.83
N HIS A 9 -1.08 3.34 7.88
CA HIS A 9 -0.78 3.24 6.44
C HIS A 9 0.40 4.12 6.04
N ALA A 10 0.70 5.16 6.83
CA ALA A 10 1.82 6.07 6.58
C ALA A 10 3.18 5.36 6.72
N ILE A 11 3.31 4.40 7.63
CA ILE A 11 4.57 3.68 7.90
C ILE A 11 5.01 2.82 6.69
N PRO A 12 4.19 1.87 6.18
CA PRO A 12 4.59 1.05 5.04
C PRO A 12 4.69 1.87 3.74
N SER A 13 3.84 2.89 3.56
CA SER A 13 3.93 3.80 2.41
C SER A 13 5.24 4.60 2.43
N GLY A 14 5.64 5.11 3.59
CA GLY A 14 6.94 5.79 3.77
C GLY A 14 8.13 4.85 3.57
N ALA A 15 8.06 3.64 4.11
CA ALA A 15 9.08 2.61 3.90
C ALA A 15 9.23 2.26 2.40
N LEU A 16 8.12 2.16 1.67
CA LEU A 16 8.12 1.91 0.23
C LEU A 16 8.72 3.09 -0.55
N CYS A 17 8.42 4.33 -0.15
CA CYS A 17 8.98 5.54 -0.76
C CYS A 17 10.52 5.59 -0.64
N ILE A 18 11.08 5.12 0.48
CA ILE A 18 12.53 5.09 0.72
C ILE A 18 13.19 3.89 0.04
N MET A 19 12.65 2.68 0.22
CA MET A 19 13.29 1.45 -0.27
C MET A 19 13.05 1.18 -1.75
N HIS A 20 11.87 1.56 -2.27
CA HIS A 20 11.46 1.31 -3.65
C HIS A 20 10.75 2.52 -4.28
N PRO A 21 11.46 3.66 -4.49
CA PRO A 21 10.86 4.91 -4.95
C PRO A 21 10.03 4.78 -6.24
N LYS A 22 10.50 3.98 -7.21
CA LYS A 22 9.76 3.72 -8.46
C LYS A 22 8.43 3.02 -8.20
N MET A 23 8.43 2.01 -7.32
CA MET A 23 7.22 1.24 -6.98
C MET A 23 6.22 2.09 -6.21
N TYR A 24 6.71 2.93 -5.29
CA TYR A 24 5.90 3.94 -4.63
C TYR A 24 5.20 4.88 -5.63
N LEU A 25 5.95 5.44 -6.59
CA LEU A 25 5.40 6.35 -7.61
C LEU A 25 4.33 5.67 -8.47
N TYR A 26 4.60 4.46 -8.97
CA TYR A 26 3.62 3.71 -9.76
C TYR A 26 2.37 3.33 -8.94
N GLY A 27 2.54 2.97 -7.66
CA GLY A 27 1.42 2.71 -6.76
C GLY A 27 0.53 3.93 -6.55
N GLN A 28 1.14 5.10 -6.34
CA GLN A 28 0.43 6.37 -6.20
C GLN A 28 -0.32 6.75 -7.50
N GLU A 29 0.30 6.56 -8.66
CA GLU A 29 -0.34 6.80 -9.95
C GLU A 29 -1.53 5.86 -10.18
N ALA A 30 -1.37 4.57 -9.91
CA ALA A 30 -2.45 3.60 -10.02
C ALA A 30 -3.62 3.95 -9.08
N LEU A 31 -3.34 4.35 -7.84
CA LEU A 31 -4.36 4.77 -6.88
C LEU A 31 -5.13 6.01 -7.35
N MET A 32 -4.44 7.00 -7.93
CA MET A 32 -5.09 8.19 -8.50
C MET A 32 -6.01 7.84 -9.67
N ARG A 33 -5.56 6.98 -10.59
CA ARG A 33 -6.37 6.51 -11.72
C ARG A 33 -7.61 5.74 -11.23
N LEU A 34 -7.44 4.84 -10.27
CA LEU A 34 -8.54 4.08 -9.68
C LEU A 34 -9.57 5.00 -8.99
N ARG A 35 -9.12 6.02 -8.26
CA ARG A 35 -10.02 7.04 -7.68
C ARG A 35 -10.81 7.80 -8.75
N SER A 36 -10.15 8.17 -9.85
CA SER A 36 -10.83 8.83 -10.97
C SER A 36 -11.91 7.94 -11.59
N VAL A 37 -11.63 6.65 -11.74
CA VAL A 37 -12.61 5.66 -12.24
C VAL A 37 -13.78 5.51 -11.27
N ALA A 38 -13.51 5.33 -9.98
CA ALA A 38 -14.53 5.19 -8.95
C ALA A 38 -15.45 6.42 -8.88
N ALA A 39 -14.88 7.62 -8.99
CA ALA A 39 -15.65 8.87 -9.01
C ALA A 39 -16.53 8.98 -10.27
N ALA A 40 -15.98 8.65 -11.45
CA ALA A 40 -16.72 8.69 -12.71
C ALA A 40 -17.89 7.69 -12.73
N GLN A 41 -17.74 6.54 -12.08
CA GLN A 41 -18.76 5.50 -12.00
C GLN A 41 -19.72 5.68 -10.81
N GLN A 42 -19.46 6.66 -9.93
CA GLN A 42 -20.17 6.80 -8.65
C GLN A 42 -20.17 5.49 -7.84
N ASP A 43 -19.07 4.74 -7.92
CA ASP A 43 -18.91 3.46 -7.26
C ASP A 43 -18.53 3.70 -5.78
N GLU A 44 -19.54 3.70 -4.92
CA GLU A 44 -19.38 3.93 -3.47
C GLU A 44 -18.52 2.86 -2.80
N ASP A 45 -18.65 1.60 -3.23
CA ASP A 45 -17.88 0.47 -2.70
C ASP A 45 -16.39 0.63 -3.02
N MET A 46 -16.09 0.97 -4.27
CA MET A 46 -14.72 1.23 -4.71
C MET A 46 -14.14 2.45 -3.98
N GLN A 47 -14.92 3.52 -3.79
CA GLN A 47 -14.47 4.69 -3.02
C GLN A 47 -14.18 4.34 -1.56
N ALA A 48 -14.97 3.46 -0.95
CA ALA A 48 -14.77 3.02 0.44
C ALA A 48 -13.52 2.15 0.61
N ILE A 49 -13.15 1.34 -0.39
CA ILE A 49 -12.02 0.40 -0.26
C ILE A 49 -10.67 0.98 -0.69
N LEU A 50 -10.63 1.99 -1.57
CA LEU A 50 -9.39 2.59 -2.06
C LEU A 50 -8.45 3.15 -0.96
N PRO A 51 -8.95 3.75 0.15
CA PRO A 51 -8.10 4.15 1.28
C PRO A 51 -7.38 2.98 1.95
N ILE A 52 -7.98 1.78 1.93
CA ILE A 52 -7.44 0.55 2.53
C ILE A 52 -6.46 -0.14 1.57
N TRP A 53 -6.77 -0.12 0.28
CA TRP A 53 -5.96 -0.73 -0.77
C TRP A 53 -4.49 -0.31 -0.75
N ASN A 54 -4.20 0.96 -0.48
CA ASN A 54 -2.83 1.48 -0.43
C ASN A 54 -1.97 0.78 0.64
N SER A 55 -2.57 0.39 1.76
CA SER A 55 -1.89 -0.34 2.84
C SER A 55 -1.57 -1.77 2.44
N VAL A 56 -2.52 -2.45 1.79
CA VAL A 56 -2.35 -3.82 1.30
C VAL A 56 -1.26 -3.88 0.23
N TYR A 57 -1.32 -2.98 -0.74
CA TYR A 57 -0.30 -2.84 -1.78
C TYR A 57 1.09 -2.55 -1.19
N SER A 58 1.20 -1.58 -0.28
CA SER A 58 2.47 -1.22 0.35
C SER A 58 3.04 -2.37 1.18
N SER A 59 2.20 -3.04 1.97
CA SER A 59 2.62 -4.16 2.82
C SER A 59 3.12 -5.35 1.99
N MET A 60 2.38 -5.75 0.95
CA MET A 60 2.83 -6.82 0.05
C MET A 60 4.11 -6.44 -0.69
N SER A 61 4.21 -5.20 -1.17
CA SER A 61 5.40 -4.70 -1.87
C SER A 61 6.64 -4.71 -0.99
N LEU A 62 6.49 -4.48 0.33
CA LEU A 62 7.56 -4.60 1.32
C LEU A 62 7.91 -6.06 1.63
N MET A 63 6.92 -6.95 1.75
CA MET A 63 7.14 -8.38 2.00
C MET A 63 7.83 -9.09 0.83
N VAL A 64 7.54 -8.66 -0.40
CA VAL A 64 8.17 -9.19 -1.61
C VAL A 64 9.57 -8.57 -1.83
N ASN A 65 10.07 -7.75 -0.90
CA ASN A 65 11.46 -7.29 -0.94
C ASN A 65 12.39 -8.50 -0.80
N GLN A 66 13.02 -8.86 -1.91
CA GLN A 66 14.02 -9.91 -2.06
C GLN A 66 15.23 -9.75 -1.10
N LYS A 67 15.39 -8.57 -0.47
CA LYS A 67 16.43 -8.30 0.54
C LYS A 67 16.03 -8.60 1.98
N SER A 68 14.80 -9.06 2.23
CA SER A 68 14.45 -9.60 3.54
C SER A 68 15.39 -10.78 3.83
N PRO A 69 16.21 -10.72 4.89
CA PRO A 69 17.12 -11.82 5.20
C PRO A 69 16.32 -13.13 5.30
N PRO A 70 16.84 -14.27 4.83
CA PRO A 70 16.21 -15.56 5.10
C PRO A 70 16.01 -15.64 6.61
N HIS A 71 14.75 -15.73 7.04
CA HIS A 71 14.46 -15.97 8.44
C HIS A 71 15.04 -17.35 8.74
N LYS A 72 16.16 -17.39 9.46
CA LYS A 72 16.62 -18.64 10.04
C LYS A 72 15.73 -18.87 11.24
N ASP A 73 14.84 -19.86 11.17
CA ASP A 73 14.10 -20.31 12.34
C ASP A 73 15.12 -20.70 13.41
N THR A 74 15.16 -19.94 14.50
CA THR A 74 16.07 -20.15 15.62
C THR A 74 15.55 -21.16 16.63
N ASN A 75 14.40 -21.81 16.36
CA ASN A 75 13.82 -22.82 17.25
C ASN A 75 14.32 -24.25 16.97
N GLY A 76 15.56 -24.40 16.50
CA GLY A 76 16.23 -25.69 16.33
C GLY A 76 17.19 -26.00 17.48
#